data_AF-A0A5D3B5M4-F1
#
_entry.id   AF-A0A5D3B5M4-F1
#
_cell.length_a   1.000
_cell.length_b   1.000
_cell.length_c   1.000
_cell.angle_alpha   90.00
_cell.angle_beta   90.00
_cell.angle_gamma   90.00
#
_symmetry.space_group_name_H-M   'P 1'
#
loop_
_entity.id
_entity.type
_entity.pdbx_description
1 polymer ?
#
loop_
_entity_poly.entity_id
_entity_poly.type
_entity_poly.pdbx_seq_one_letter_code
_entity_poly.pdbx_strand_id
1 'polypeptide(L)'
;MTYTLDPLPETATHKDYTRIHFDTANVPAKRIVGLLACQRDPLLHKMRTKVYAAREASVTAPPPPKGKAKQKKGAAPVNGDAKPEEKGKLWEVELLDTVIFPEGGGQPSDTGVIRLLDPNGGVTQEFPVEMCLRKKLDSVHLVRIPLGVEVEGGWEGREVEVETDWDRRFDQMSIHTSQHLISALANTHYGLPTLSWSMQPYPSLDPPYIELARALTVEEALHLEQLCGEAIKQAKKIWVDFSIQGQDAGGELQGEGAVATREFRELPKDYSGGVIRHINIQDTDRNACCGTQSPNLALLSLFHVIPPTPSTSKKDTPTKLLFLSGPRAITALQESSRILSAAARTVGASRADVVQRLERSELARKDTSDSLKGVRGELAKLIAAQAIRQGKESQGIAVVSREEKGTHDFEWLGLVGSTYLEAFKNASLEDASSPKPLIVLVSALNPAVSSSAPSQSFLIVQSLDDALAKAVNEKIKTALEGRVKGGGARGKYMSKIDGKWGKAENQMVEEIADEFRKESS
;
A
#
# COMPACT_ATOMS: atom_id res chain seq x y z
N MET A 1 37.92 -25.97 17.07
CA MET A 1 37.49 -26.38 18.43
C MET A 1 36.30 -25.53 18.81
N THR A 2 35.25 -26.12 19.40
CA THR A 2 34.07 -25.37 19.86
C THR A 2 34.10 -25.19 21.38
N TYR A 3 33.76 -23.98 21.85
CA TYR A 3 33.71 -23.63 23.28
C TYR A 3 32.27 -23.55 23.79
N THR A 4 32.09 -23.59 25.11
CA THR A 4 30.79 -23.53 25.78
C THR A 4 30.65 -22.28 26.66
N LEU A 5 29.44 -21.73 26.73
CA LEU A 5 29.03 -20.68 27.67
C LEU A 5 28.02 -21.25 28.67
N ASP A 6 27.65 -20.45 29.67
CA ASP A 6 26.56 -20.80 30.60
C ASP A 6 25.33 -21.29 29.81
N PRO A 7 24.81 -22.48 30.18
CA PRO A 7 23.73 -23.11 29.44
C PRO A 7 22.45 -22.28 29.57
N LEU A 8 21.74 -22.15 28.46
CA LEU A 8 20.38 -21.61 28.43
C LEU A 8 19.37 -22.70 28.83
N PRO A 9 18.15 -22.32 29.24
CA PRO A 9 17.05 -23.27 29.41
C PRO A 9 16.85 -24.09 28.13
N GLU A 10 16.53 -25.38 28.27
CA GLU A 10 16.33 -26.25 27.11
C GLU A 10 15.07 -25.85 26.31
N THR A 11 15.21 -25.86 24.97
CA THR A 11 14.13 -25.63 24.02
C THR A 11 14.15 -26.73 22.94
N ALA A 12 13.29 -26.60 21.92
CA ALA A 12 13.35 -27.47 20.73
C ALA A 12 14.51 -27.13 19.77
N THR A 13 15.32 -26.12 20.08
CA THR A 13 16.55 -25.81 19.35
C THR A 13 17.54 -26.95 19.52
N HIS A 14 18.08 -27.48 18.41
CA HIS A 14 19.04 -28.57 18.48
C HIS A 14 20.37 -28.13 19.11
N LYS A 15 21.05 -29.05 19.81
CA LYS A 15 22.23 -28.72 20.65
C LYS A 15 23.42 -28.12 19.90
N ASP A 16 23.55 -28.42 18.61
CA ASP A 16 24.63 -27.89 17.75
C ASP A 16 24.21 -26.66 16.93
N TYR A 17 23.12 -25.99 17.32
CA TYR A 17 22.71 -24.72 16.70
C TYR A 17 23.74 -23.63 16.97
N THR A 18 24.27 -23.54 18.18
CA THR A 18 25.30 -22.55 18.54
C THR A 18 26.68 -23.20 18.57
N ARG A 19 27.59 -22.71 17.72
CA ARG A 19 28.98 -23.18 17.64
C ARG A 19 29.93 -22.01 17.86
N ILE A 20 30.60 -21.99 19.02
CA ILE A 20 31.47 -20.88 19.43
C ILE A 20 32.92 -21.24 19.10
N HIS A 21 33.58 -20.46 18.25
CA HIS A 21 34.94 -20.73 17.75
C HIS A 21 36.02 -19.87 18.41
N PHE A 22 35.74 -19.31 19.58
CA PHE A 22 36.66 -18.50 20.37
C PHE A 22 36.58 -18.86 21.84
N ASP A 23 37.67 -18.62 22.58
CA ASP A 23 37.74 -18.88 24.02
C ASP A 23 36.70 -18.06 24.79
N THR A 24 35.82 -18.76 25.49
CA THR A 24 34.72 -18.17 26.24
C THR A 24 35.13 -17.67 27.63
N ALA A 25 36.34 -17.98 28.11
CA ALA A 25 36.82 -17.59 29.43
C ALA A 25 36.84 -16.06 29.66
N ASN A 26 37.03 -15.28 28.59
CA ASN A 26 37.09 -13.82 28.63
C ASN A 26 35.76 -13.13 28.23
N VAL A 27 34.68 -13.89 28.06
CA VAL A 27 33.37 -13.30 27.73
C VAL A 27 32.80 -12.61 28.98
N PRO A 28 32.42 -11.32 28.90
CA PRO A 28 31.88 -10.60 30.04
C PRO A 28 30.56 -11.21 30.52
N ALA A 29 30.29 -11.07 31.82
CA ALA A 29 29.04 -11.55 32.44
C ALA A 29 27.79 -10.93 31.77
N LYS A 30 27.85 -9.64 31.43
CA LYS A 30 26.86 -8.98 30.59
C LYS A 30 27.09 -9.36 29.13
N ARG A 31 26.14 -10.07 28.53
CA ARG A 31 26.16 -10.47 27.12
C ARG A 31 25.97 -9.26 26.22
N ILE A 32 26.67 -9.31 25.10
CA ILE A 32 26.68 -8.26 24.09
C ILE A 32 25.86 -8.69 22.86
N VAL A 33 25.45 -7.71 22.07
CA VAL A 33 24.83 -7.95 20.76
C VAL A 33 25.79 -8.77 19.89
N GLY A 34 25.29 -9.89 19.37
CA GLY A 34 26.07 -10.93 18.71
C GLY A 34 26.21 -12.20 19.55
N LEU A 35 25.90 -12.16 20.83
CA LEU A 35 26.02 -13.30 21.76
C LEU A 35 24.84 -13.40 22.76
N LEU A 36 23.76 -12.64 22.54
CA LEU A 36 22.58 -12.62 23.41
C LEU A 36 21.87 -13.99 23.43
N ALA A 37 21.11 -14.28 24.48
CA ALA A 37 20.32 -15.51 24.60
C ALA A 37 19.43 -15.73 23.37
N CYS A 38 18.72 -14.69 22.90
CA CYS A 38 17.91 -14.76 21.68
C CYS A 38 18.67 -15.10 20.38
N GLN A 39 19.99 -14.91 20.35
CA GLN A 39 20.83 -15.20 19.21
C GLN A 39 21.49 -16.59 19.33
N ARG A 40 21.66 -17.09 20.56
CA ARG A 40 22.21 -18.42 20.89
C ARG A 40 21.14 -19.50 20.91
N ASP A 41 19.91 -19.15 21.30
CA ASP A 41 18.73 -19.99 21.19
C ASP A 41 17.54 -19.13 20.69
N PRO A 42 17.15 -19.27 19.42
CA PRO A 42 16.13 -18.44 18.81
C PRO A 42 14.70 -18.80 19.26
N LEU A 43 14.49 -20.01 19.81
CA LEU A 43 13.20 -20.48 20.31
C LEU A 43 12.99 -20.18 21.80
N LEU A 44 14.04 -19.75 22.50
CA LEU A 44 13.95 -19.27 23.86
C LEU A 44 13.24 -17.91 23.88
N HIS A 45 11.99 -17.93 24.32
CA HIS A 45 11.12 -16.75 24.37
C HIS A 45 10.96 -16.19 25.79
N LYS A 46 11.47 -16.89 26.80
CA LYS A 46 11.34 -16.53 28.21
C LYS A 46 12.59 -16.93 29.00
N MET A 47 13.11 -16.04 29.86
CA MET A 47 14.25 -16.34 30.73
C MET A 47 14.26 -15.53 32.03
N ARG A 48 14.94 -16.05 33.05
CA ARG A 48 15.32 -15.26 34.23
C ARG A 48 16.72 -14.68 34.04
N THR A 49 16.90 -13.43 34.46
CA THR A 49 18.16 -12.69 34.36
C THR A 49 18.21 -11.60 35.43
N LYS A 50 19.28 -10.79 35.44
CA LYS A 50 19.40 -9.63 36.33
C LYS A 50 19.50 -8.34 35.54
N VAL A 51 18.95 -7.28 36.12
CA VAL A 51 19.13 -5.94 35.59
C VAL A 51 20.57 -5.48 35.85
N TYR A 52 21.28 -5.14 34.78
CA TYR A 52 22.64 -4.64 34.84
C TYR A 52 22.67 -3.14 35.14
N ALA A 53 21.84 -2.37 34.45
CA ALA A 53 21.73 -0.92 34.65
C ALA A 53 20.32 -0.45 34.26
N ALA A 54 19.82 0.60 34.90
CA ALA A 54 18.60 1.27 34.46
C ALA A 54 18.65 2.78 34.70
N ARG A 55 18.15 3.56 33.74
CA ARG A 55 18.08 5.02 33.84
C ARG A 55 16.85 5.55 33.11
N GLU A 56 16.34 6.70 33.54
CA GLU A 56 15.29 7.41 32.80
C GLU A 56 15.82 7.74 31.39
N ALA A 57 15.03 7.45 30.36
CA ALA A 57 15.41 7.71 28.98
C ALA A 57 15.35 9.22 28.71
N SER A 58 16.27 9.71 27.87
CA SER A 58 16.23 11.12 27.42
C SER A 58 15.12 11.42 26.42
N VAL A 59 14.38 10.39 25.97
CA VAL A 59 13.30 10.46 24.99
C VAL A 59 11.98 10.05 25.62
N THR A 60 10.88 10.68 25.19
CA THR A 60 9.53 10.42 25.72
C THR A 60 8.79 9.30 24.97
N ALA A 61 9.27 8.95 23.77
CA ALA A 61 8.76 7.87 22.93
C ALA A 61 9.90 7.12 22.21
N PRO A 62 9.70 5.83 21.90
CA PRO A 62 10.65 5.07 21.08
C PRO A 62 10.90 5.74 19.72
N PRO A 63 12.13 5.67 19.18
CA PRO A 63 12.42 6.21 17.85
C PRO A 63 11.61 5.46 16.77
N PRO A 64 11.31 6.11 15.63
CA PRO A 64 10.66 5.41 14.52
C PRO A 64 11.57 4.29 13.99
N PRO A 65 11.01 3.17 13.48
CA PRO A 65 11.80 2.11 12.87
C PRO A 65 12.71 2.65 11.76
N LYS A 66 14.00 2.26 11.78
CA LYS A 66 14.97 2.65 10.76
C LYS A 66 14.47 2.19 9.38
N GLY A 67 14.29 3.12 8.45
CA GLY A 67 13.78 2.86 7.09
C GLY A 67 12.63 3.77 6.63
N LYS A 68 11.96 4.49 7.56
CA LYS A 68 10.87 5.43 7.24
C LYS A 68 11.28 6.92 7.18
N ALA A 69 12.57 7.25 7.24
CA ALA A 69 13.04 8.64 7.31
C ALA A 69 12.88 9.46 6.01
N LYS A 70 12.37 8.88 4.91
CA LYS A 70 12.07 9.60 3.66
C LYS A 70 10.75 9.13 3.03
N GLN A 71 9.62 9.35 3.69
CA GLN A 71 8.34 9.55 2.99
C GLN A 71 7.78 10.92 3.38
N LYS A 72 7.45 11.69 2.34
CA LYS A 72 6.99 13.08 2.36
C LYS A 72 5.94 13.33 3.44
N LYS A 73 6.08 14.48 4.13
CA LYS A 73 4.98 15.23 4.77
C LYS A 73 3.81 15.30 3.79
N GLY A 74 2.72 14.62 4.08
CA GLY A 74 1.55 14.57 3.20
C GLY A 74 0.55 13.48 3.55
N ALA A 75 0.22 13.32 4.82
CA ALA A 75 -1.03 12.67 5.22
C ALA A 75 -1.59 13.49 6.37
N ALA A 76 -2.75 14.11 6.14
CA ALA A 76 -3.50 14.80 7.17
C ALA A 76 -3.89 13.80 8.27
N PRO A 77 -3.84 14.18 9.55
CA PRO A 77 -4.36 13.32 10.60
C PRO A 77 -5.86 13.17 10.42
N VAL A 78 -6.34 11.92 10.44
CA VAL A 78 -7.75 11.62 10.64
C VAL A 78 -8.06 12.09 12.06
N ASN A 79 -8.91 13.12 12.18
CA ASN A 79 -9.41 13.62 13.45
C ASN A 79 -10.18 12.50 14.17
N GLY A 80 -9.56 11.98 15.23
CA GLY A 80 -10.24 11.36 16.34
C GLY A 80 -9.76 12.07 17.60
N ASP A 81 -10.67 12.81 18.24
CA ASP A 81 -10.44 13.48 19.53
C ASP A 81 -10.21 12.44 20.63
N ALA A 82 -8.98 11.90 20.70
CA ALA A 82 -8.47 11.23 21.88
C ALA A 82 -7.60 12.24 22.63
N LYS A 83 -8.01 12.61 23.86
CA LYS A 83 -7.14 13.34 24.79
C LYS A 83 -5.78 12.60 24.86
N PRO A 84 -4.63 13.31 24.88
CA PRO A 84 -3.36 12.64 25.09
C PRO A 84 -3.39 12.04 26.50
N GLU A 85 -3.54 10.73 26.61
CA GLU A 85 -3.26 10.01 27.84
C GLU A 85 -1.86 10.41 28.27
N GLU A 86 -1.70 10.83 29.52
CA GLU A 86 -0.39 11.15 30.09
C GLU A 86 0.43 9.85 30.15
N LYS A 87 1.13 9.54 29.05
CA LYS A 87 1.96 8.35 28.96
C LYS A 87 3.05 8.45 30.04
N GLY A 88 3.19 7.40 30.83
CA GLY A 88 4.22 7.28 31.87
C GLY A 88 5.66 7.45 31.32
N LYS A 89 6.65 7.44 32.22
CA LYS A 89 8.05 7.70 31.89
C LYS A 89 8.70 6.53 31.17
N LEU A 90 9.57 6.82 30.20
CA LEU A 90 10.34 5.81 29.49
C LEU A 90 11.70 5.62 30.17
N TRP A 91 12.14 4.37 30.29
CA TRP A 91 13.40 3.98 30.91
C TRP A 91 14.24 3.16 29.95
N GLU A 92 15.56 3.34 30.02
CA GLU A 92 16.55 2.48 29.38
C GLU A 92 17.01 1.43 30.39
N VAL A 93 16.65 0.16 30.13
CA VAL A 93 16.99 -0.98 30.98
C VAL A 93 17.95 -1.91 30.23
N GLU A 94 19.10 -2.18 30.84
CA GLU A 94 20.12 -3.08 30.34
C GLU A 94 20.13 -4.33 31.23
N LEU A 95 20.13 -5.52 30.62
CA LEU A 95 20.09 -6.79 31.33
C LEU A 95 21.42 -7.54 31.15
N LEU A 96 21.74 -8.46 32.06
CA LEU A 96 22.92 -9.32 31.90
C LEU A 96 22.84 -10.20 30.65
N ASP A 97 21.63 -10.63 30.29
CA ASP A 97 21.32 -11.33 29.05
C ASP A 97 19.83 -11.18 28.76
N THR A 98 19.41 -11.37 27.51
CA THR A 98 18.02 -11.13 27.11
C THR A 98 17.53 -12.02 25.97
N VAL A 99 16.25 -12.41 26.07
CA VAL A 99 15.47 -13.02 24.99
C VAL A 99 14.84 -11.99 24.05
N ILE A 100 14.91 -10.69 24.35
CA ILE A 100 14.42 -9.62 23.48
C ILE A 100 15.51 -9.27 22.46
N PHE A 101 15.21 -9.48 21.18
CA PHE A 101 16.16 -9.15 20.12
C PHE A 101 16.25 -7.64 19.90
N PRO A 102 17.44 -7.02 19.99
CA PRO A 102 17.63 -5.65 19.55
C PRO A 102 17.61 -5.59 18.01
N GLU A 103 17.24 -4.47 17.42
CA GLU A 103 17.29 -4.30 15.96
C GLU A 103 18.67 -4.68 15.36
N GLY A 104 18.68 -5.38 14.21
CA GLY A 104 19.92 -5.84 13.61
C GLY A 104 19.75 -6.64 12.31
N GLY A 105 20.72 -6.52 11.40
CA GLY A 105 20.71 -7.28 10.13
C GLY A 105 19.62 -6.87 9.13
N GLY A 106 18.76 -5.89 9.44
CA GLY A 106 17.55 -5.57 8.65
C GLY A 106 16.26 -6.05 9.33
N GLN A 107 16.37 -6.87 10.38
CA GLN A 107 15.24 -7.29 11.21
C GLN A 107 14.89 -6.22 12.25
N PRO A 108 13.60 -5.85 12.38
CA PRO A 108 13.12 -4.97 13.44
C PRO A 108 13.38 -5.54 14.85
N SER A 109 13.35 -4.68 15.87
CA SER A 109 13.48 -5.15 17.24
C SER A 109 12.26 -5.95 17.67
N ASP A 110 12.47 -6.80 18.67
CA ASP A 110 11.38 -7.37 19.43
C ASP A 110 10.69 -6.34 20.32
N THR A 111 9.53 -6.74 20.81
CA THR A 111 8.80 -6.19 21.95
C THR A 111 8.57 -7.31 22.96
N GLY A 112 8.07 -6.99 24.14
CA GLY A 112 7.84 -8.00 25.16
C GLY A 112 7.59 -7.39 26.51
N VAL A 113 8.02 -8.08 27.56
CA VAL A 113 7.73 -7.70 28.94
C VAL A 113 8.89 -8.07 29.86
N ILE A 114 9.14 -7.20 30.86
CA ILE A 114 10.06 -7.44 31.97
C ILE A 114 9.25 -7.47 33.26
N ARG A 115 9.35 -8.58 34.00
CA ARG A 115 8.71 -8.80 35.29
C ARG A 115 9.75 -8.77 36.40
N LEU A 116 9.58 -7.89 37.38
CA LEU A 116 10.41 -7.88 38.58
C LEU A 116 10.00 -9.01 39.52
N LEU A 117 10.98 -9.73 40.03
CA LEU A 117 10.76 -10.85 40.94
C LEU A 117 11.08 -10.48 42.39
N ASP A 118 10.35 -11.08 43.33
CA ASP A 118 10.72 -11.12 44.75
C ASP A 118 11.74 -12.25 45.03
N PRO A 119 12.33 -12.33 46.24
CA PRO A 119 13.28 -13.40 46.60
C PRO A 119 12.73 -14.83 46.53
N ASN A 120 11.40 -15.00 46.53
CA ASN A 120 10.71 -16.29 46.39
C ASN A 120 10.36 -16.60 44.92
N GLY A 121 10.66 -15.69 43.98
CA GLY A 121 10.37 -15.82 42.56
C GLY A 121 8.94 -15.39 42.16
N GLY A 122 8.19 -14.74 43.05
CA GLY A 122 6.89 -14.14 42.75
C GLY A 122 7.02 -12.85 41.94
N VAL A 123 6.10 -12.61 41.00
CA VAL A 123 6.08 -11.38 40.20
C VAL A 123 5.53 -10.24 41.06
N THR A 124 6.33 -9.19 41.23
CA THR A 124 5.96 -7.99 42.02
C THR A 124 5.45 -6.86 41.13
N GLN A 125 6.08 -6.67 39.97
CA GLN A 125 5.71 -5.64 39.00
C GLN A 125 6.00 -6.14 37.58
N GLU A 126 5.26 -5.63 36.61
CA GLU A 126 5.38 -5.98 35.20
C GLU A 126 5.44 -4.71 34.36
N PHE A 127 6.39 -4.64 33.42
CA PHE A 127 6.57 -3.49 32.56
C PHE A 127 6.73 -3.88 31.08
N PRO A 128 5.97 -3.26 30.17
CA PRO A 128 6.08 -3.54 28.74
C PRO A 128 7.39 -2.98 28.17
N VAL A 129 8.05 -3.78 27.34
CA VAL A 129 9.19 -3.38 26.50
C VAL A 129 8.64 -2.87 25.18
N GLU A 130 8.72 -1.56 24.96
CA GLU A 130 8.21 -0.91 23.74
C GLU A 130 9.16 -1.08 22.55
N MET A 131 10.46 -1.23 22.81
CA MET A 131 11.51 -1.40 21.80
C MET A 131 12.81 -1.88 22.44
N CYS A 132 13.64 -2.62 21.69
CA CYS A 132 15.01 -2.91 22.10
C CYS A 132 16.00 -2.31 21.09
N LEU A 133 16.85 -1.41 21.56
CA LEU A 133 17.83 -0.69 20.77
C LEU A 133 19.20 -1.34 20.90
N ARG A 134 19.92 -1.40 19.79
CA ARG A 134 21.36 -1.62 19.80
C ARG A 134 22.08 -0.29 20.03
N LYS A 135 22.81 -0.16 21.15
CA LYS A 135 23.77 0.93 21.38
C LYS A 135 25.19 0.35 21.41
N LYS A 136 25.94 0.50 20.32
CA LYS A 136 27.25 -0.17 20.12
C LYS A 136 27.11 -1.70 20.23
N LEU A 137 27.60 -2.28 21.33
CA LEU A 137 27.54 -3.71 21.65
C LEU A 137 26.46 -4.03 22.70
N ASP A 138 25.75 -3.04 23.23
CA ASP A 138 24.74 -3.22 24.26
C ASP A 138 23.33 -3.35 23.69
N SER A 139 22.52 -4.21 24.31
CA SER A 139 21.06 -4.30 24.12
C SER A 139 20.35 -3.46 25.18
N VAL A 140 19.66 -2.40 24.74
CA VAL A 140 18.98 -1.43 25.62
C VAL A 140 17.47 -1.52 25.42
N HIS A 141 16.76 -1.94 26.46
CA HIS A 141 15.31 -2.09 26.45
C HIS A 141 14.65 -0.76 26.83
N LEU A 142 13.78 -0.25 25.97
CA LEU A 142 12.94 0.90 26.27
C LEU A 142 11.66 0.42 26.97
N VAL A 143 11.55 0.72 28.26
CA VAL A 143 10.50 0.22 29.15
C VAL A 143 9.66 1.38 29.63
N ARG A 144 8.32 1.29 29.53
CA ARG A 144 7.44 2.35 30.03
C ARG A 144 6.97 2.04 31.45
N ILE A 145 7.24 2.96 32.36
CA ILE A 145 6.75 2.94 33.74
C ILE A 145 5.53 3.87 33.83
N PRO A 146 4.33 3.39 34.20
CA PRO A 146 3.14 4.23 34.36
C PRO A 146 3.35 5.37 35.38
N LEU A 147 2.60 6.47 35.25
CA LEU A 147 2.65 7.56 36.22
C LEU A 147 2.23 7.07 37.61
N GLY A 148 2.94 7.53 38.64
CA GLY A 148 2.69 7.13 40.03
C GLY A 148 3.21 5.73 40.40
N VAL A 149 3.84 5.01 39.47
CA VAL A 149 4.52 3.74 39.76
C VAL A 149 6.00 4.00 40.00
N GLU A 150 6.50 3.56 41.15
CA GLU A 150 7.92 3.55 41.46
C GLU A 150 8.44 2.12 41.57
N VAL A 151 9.71 1.94 41.21
CA VAL A 151 10.41 0.66 41.39
C VAL A 151 11.14 0.72 42.72
N GLU A 152 10.47 0.24 43.76
CA GLU A 152 10.98 0.22 45.13
C GLU A 152 12.31 -0.55 45.20
N GLY A 153 13.33 0.06 45.82
CA GLY A 153 14.68 -0.49 45.91
C GLY A 153 15.52 -0.36 44.63
N GLY A 154 14.99 0.29 43.59
CA GLY A 154 15.68 0.48 42.32
C GLY A 154 15.71 -0.78 41.44
N TRP A 155 16.22 -0.60 40.23
CA TRP A 155 16.29 -1.64 39.21
C TRP A 155 17.55 -2.50 39.30
N GLU A 156 18.72 -1.89 39.54
CA GLU A 156 20.01 -2.54 39.36
C GLU A 156 20.19 -3.74 40.29
N GLY A 157 20.68 -4.86 39.75
CA GLY A 157 20.88 -6.11 40.48
C GLY A 157 19.62 -6.93 40.73
N ARG A 158 18.42 -6.41 40.46
CA ARG A 158 17.15 -7.14 40.66
C ARG A 158 17.04 -8.32 39.71
N GLU A 159 16.50 -9.42 40.23
CA GLU A 159 16.09 -10.54 39.39
C GLU A 159 14.81 -10.19 38.64
N VAL A 160 14.84 -10.48 37.35
CA VAL A 160 13.72 -10.28 36.45
C VAL A 160 13.47 -11.52 35.63
N GLU A 161 12.21 -11.71 35.27
CA GLU A 161 11.81 -12.60 34.20
C GLU A 161 11.49 -11.77 32.96
N VAL A 162 12.06 -12.15 31.82
CA VAL A 162 11.91 -11.45 30.55
C VAL A 162 11.23 -12.39 29.59
N GLU A 163 10.22 -11.88 28.88
CA GLU A 163 9.46 -12.65 27.90
C GLU A 163 9.25 -11.82 26.63
N THR A 164 9.56 -12.39 25.47
CA THR A 164 9.38 -11.73 24.17
C THR A 164 7.94 -11.92 23.67
N ASP A 165 7.43 -10.95 22.92
CA ASP A 165 6.22 -11.11 22.12
C ASP A 165 6.49 -12.19 21.06
N TRP A 166 6.00 -13.39 21.32
CA TRP A 166 6.33 -14.56 20.53
C TRP A 166 5.76 -14.50 19.11
N ASP A 167 4.55 -13.98 18.93
CA ASP A 167 3.94 -13.85 17.61
C ASP A 167 4.77 -12.91 16.73
N ARG A 168 5.20 -11.77 17.29
CA ARG A 168 6.15 -10.87 16.63
C ARG A 168 7.46 -11.56 16.31
N ARG A 169 8.09 -12.21 17.29
CA ARG A 169 9.41 -12.84 17.13
C ARG A 169 9.36 -13.90 16.05
N PHE A 170 8.37 -14.78 16.12
CA PHE A 170 8.26 -15.93 15.22
C PHE A 170 7.96 -15.49 13.78
N ASP A 171 7.10 -14.49 13.57
CA ASP A 171 6.87 -13.85 12.27
C ASP A 171 8.17 -13.29 11.67
N GLN A 172 8.87 -12.45 12.44
CA GLN A 172 10.05 -11.74 11.93
C GLN A 172 11.23 -12.68 11.69
N MET A 173 11.47 -13.62 12.60
CA MET A 173 12.48 -14.66 12.43
C MET A 173 12.19 -15.53 11.20
N SER A 174 10.93 -15.94 11.00
CA SER A 174 10.54 -16.74 9.84
C SER A 174 10.84 -16.01 8.54
N ILE A 175 10.53 -14.72 8.46
CA ILE A 175 10.82 -13.90 7.28
C ILE A 175 12.32 -13.72 7.06
N HIS A 176 13.10 -13.52 8.11
CA HIS A 176 14.54 -13.36 8.00
C HIS A 176 15.21 -14.65 7.49
N THR A 177 14.86 -15.81 8.05
CA THR A 177 15.33 -17.11 7.55
C THR A 177 14.89 -17.37 6.11
N SER A 178 13.66 -16.98 5.79
CA SER A 178 13.12 -17.08 4.42
C SER A 178 13.88 -16.22 3.42
N GLN A 179 14.31 -15.03 3.83
CA GLN A 179 15.16 -14.15 3.01
C GLN A 179 16.49 -14.82 2.68
N HIS A 180 17.16 -15.42 3.67
CA HIS A 180 18.41 -16.17 3.43
C HIS A 180 18.21 -17.30 2.42
N LEU A 181 17.15 -18.09 2.60
CA LEU A 181 16.79 -19.21 1.73
C LEU A 181 16.58 -18.77 0.29
N ILE A 182 15.66 -17.82 0.05
CA ILE A 182 15.32 -17.38 -1.31
C ILE A 182 16.49 -16.66 -1.98
N SER A 183 17.25 -15.86 -1.23
CA SER A 183 18.46 -15.22 -1.75
C SER A 183 19.53 -16.24 -2.15
N ALA A 184 19.69 -17.34 -1.41
CA ALA A 184 20.66 -18.38 -1.74
C ALA A 184 20.25 -19.12 -3.01
N LEU A 185 19.01 -19.56 -3.08
CA LEU A 185 18.49 -20.32 -4.21
C LEU A 185 18.42 -19.46 -5.49
N ALA A 186 18.04 -18.18 -5.39
CA ALA A 186 18.05 -17.27 -6.53
C ALA A 186 19.47 -17.10 -7.12
N ASN A 187 20.47 -16.97 -6.24
CA ASN A 187 21.86 -16.85 -6.67
C ASN A 187 22.38 -18.16 -7.31
N THR A 188 22.15 -19.30 -6.65
CA THR A 188 22.66 -20.60 -7.10
C THR A 188 22.02 -21.08 -8.41
N HIS A 189 20.71 -20.90 -8.58
CA HIS A 189 19.99 -21.43 -9.75
C HIS A 189 19.93 -20.47 -10.93
N TYR A 190 20.01 -19.16 -10.69
CA TYR A 190 19.85 -18.16 -11.75
C TYR A 190 21.02 -17.17 -11.85
N GLY A 191 22.05 -17.29 -11.01
CA GLY A 191 23.16 -16.34 -10.99
C GLY A 191 22.71 -14.93 -10.56
N LEU A 192 21.62 -14.83 -9.80
CA LEU A 192 21.04 -13.56 -9.38
C LEU A 192 21.34 -13.30 -7.90
N PRO A 193 22.47 -12.63 -7.58
CA PRO A 193 22.72 -12.22 -6.21
C PRO A 193 21.69 -11.18 -5.80
N THR A 194 21.33 -11.21 -4.51
CA THR A 194 20.49 -10.16 -3.94
C THR A 194 21.32 -8.86 -3.86
N LEU A 195 20.71 -7.74 -4.22
CA LEU A 195 21.33 -6.40 -4.21
C LEU A 195 20.93 -5.61 -2.96
N SER A 196 19.65 -5.68 -2.60
CA SER A 196 19.09 -5.09 -1.38
C SER A 196 17.92 -5.96 -0.90
N TRP A 197 17.50 -5.81 0.35
CA TRP A 197 16.28 -6.45 0.85
C TRP A 197 15.64 -5.59 1.93
N SER A 198 14.36 -5.84 2.19
CA SER A 198 13.63 -5.18 3.29
C SER A 198 12.50 -6.05 3.79
N MET A 199 12.18 -5.91 5.07
CA MET A 199 11.00 -6.49 5.70
C MET A 199 10.26 -5.45 6.54
N GLN A 200 8.94 -5.52 6.50
CA GLN A 200 8.06 -4.66 7.27
C GLN A 200 7.89 -5.22 8.68
N PRO A 201 7.85 -4.37 9.71
CA PRO A 201 7.65 -4.82 11.09
C PRO A 201 6.27 -5.43 11.29
N TYR A 202 6.20 -6.47 12.13
CA TYR A 202 4.95 -7.02 12.63
C TYR A 202 4.08 -5.92 13.29
N PRO A 203 2.75 -5.91 13.11
CA PRO A 203 1.90 -6.91 12.46
C PRO A 203 1.57 -6.63 10.97
N SER A 204 2.49 -6.05 10.20
CA SER A 204 2.25 -5.79 8.77
C SER A 204 2.06 -7.08 7.97
N LEU A 205 1.07 -7.08 7.07
CA LEU A 205 0.88 -8.12 6.05
C LEU A 205 1.54 -7.76 4.72
N ASP A 206 2.20 -6.61 4.62
CA ASP A 206 2.94 -6.24 3.42
C ASP A 206 4.06 -7.26 3.19
N PRO A 207 4.24 -7.72 1.93
CA PRO A 207 5.27 -8.69 1.62
C PRO A 207 6.67 -8.06 1.74
N PRO A 208 7.63 -8.75 2.40
CA PRO A 208 9.04 -8.45 2.26
C PRO A 208 9.51 -8.62 0.81
N TYR A 209 10.69 -8.08 0.50
CA TYR A 209 11.31 -8.26 -0.81
C TYR A 209 12.81 -8.50 -0.75
N ILE A 210 13.30 -9.20 -1.76
CA ILE A 210 14.70 -9.16 -2.20
C ILE A 210 14.77 -8.42 -3.54
N GLU A 211 15.78 -7.58 -3.72
CA GLU A 211 16.05 -6.90 -4.98
C GLU A 211 17.07 -7.71 -5.77
N LEU A 212 16.72 -8.06 -7.01
CA LEU A 212 17.54 -8.82 -7.94
C LEU A 212 17.98 -7.91 -9.09
N ALA A 213 19.06 -8.26 -9.78
CA ALA A 213 19.56 -7.48 -10.92
C ALA A 213 18.57 -7.35 -12.09
N ARG A 214 17.64 -8.30 -12.22
CA ARG A 214 16.53 -8.29 -13.18
C ARG A 214 15.29 -8.95 -12.59
N ALA A 215 14.15 -8.75 -13.24
CA ALA A 215 12.93 -9.51 -12.93
C ALA A 215 13.11 -10.99 -13.28
N LEU A 216 12.51 -11.86 -12.47
CA LEU A 216 12.32 -13.26 -12.84
C LEU A 216 11.19 -13.38 -13.88
N THR A 217 11.24 -14.41 -14.73
CA THR A 217 10.02 -14.83 -15.44
C THR A 217 9.03 -15.46 -14.46
N VAL A 218 7.78 -15.63 -14.88
CA VAL A 218 6.78 -16.31 -14.05
C VAL A 218 7.21 -17.75 -13.75
N GLU A 219 7.78 -18.44 -14.74
CA GLU A 219 8.29 -19.81 -14.60
C GLU A 219 9.48 -19.88 -13.64
N GLU A 220 10.43 -18.95 -13.74
CA GLU A 220 11.56 -18.86 -12.81
C GLU A 220 11.08 -18.62 -11.38
N ALA A 221 10.08 -17.75 -11.19
CA ALA A 221 9.50 -17.45 -9.88
C ALA A 221 8.77 -18.66 -9.28
N LEU A 222 7.97 -19.38 -10.08
CA LEU A 222 7.29 -20.61 -9.66
C LEU A 222 8.28 -21.72 -9.32
N HIS A 223 9.33 -21.89 -10.12
CA HIS A 223 10.38 -22.86 -9.84
C HIS A 223 11.18 -22.49 -8.59
N LEU A 224 11.47 -21.20 -8.37
CA LEU A 224 12.12 -20.73 -7.14
C LEU A 224 11.27 -21.00 -5.90
N GLU A 225 9.95 -20.80 -5.97
CA GLU A 225 9.02 -21.18 -4.91
C GLU A 225 9.09 -22.68 -4.60
N GLN A 226 9.08 -23.53 -5.64
CA GLN A 226 9.21 -24.98 -5.48
C GLN A 226 10.52 -25.38 -4.81
N LEU A 227 11.65 -24.77 -5.19
CA LEU A 227 12.96 -25.02 -4.57
C LEU A 227 12.95 -24.62 -3.08
N CYS A 228 12.34 -23.48 -2.73
CA CYS A 228 12.19 -23.08 -1.33
C CYS A 228 11.31 -24.08 -0.56
N GLY A 229 10.19 -24.48 -1.14
CA GLY A 229 9.27 -25.46 -0.56
C GLY A 229 9.92 -26.83 -0.33
N GLU A 230 10.74 -27.30 -1.26
CA GLU A 230 11.46 -28.57 -1.12
C GLU A 230 12.53 -28.50 -0.02
N ALA A 231 13.27 -27.39 0.08
CA ALA A 231 14.21 -27.17 1.19
C ALA A 231 13.51 -27.14 2.57
N ILE A 232 12.32 -26.53 2.64
CA ILE A 232 11.47 -26.51 3.84
C ILE A 232 10.99 -27.92 4.18
N LYS A 233 10.50 -28.66 3.19
CA LYS A 233 10.00 -30.04 3.34
C LYS A 233 11.10 -31.01 3.81
N GLN A 234 12.33 -30.80 3.37
CA GLN A 234 13.50 -31.54 3.84
C GLN A 234 13.91 -31.17 5.28
N ALA A 235 13.26 -30.19 5.89
CA ALA A 235 13.55 -29.69 7.22
C ALA A 235 15.04 -29.34 7.40
N LYS A 236 15.67 -28.77 6.36
CA LYS A 236 17.11 -28.50 6.36
C LYS A 236 17.52 -27.77 7.63
N LYS A 237 18.61 -28.27 8.22
CA LYS A 237 19.12 -27.79 9.49
C LYS A 237 19.76 -26.40 9.36
N ILE A 238 19.67 -25.60 10.40
CA ILE A 238 20.32 -24.28 10.47
C ILE A 238 21.19 -24.21 11.72
N TRP A 239 22.43 -23.75 11.58
CA TRP A 239 23.31 -23.51 12.73
C TRP A 239 24.08 -22.20 12.54
N VAL A 240 24.61 -21.69 13.64
CA VAL A 240 25.31 -20.42 13.74
C VAL A 240 26.72 -20.64 14.27
N ASP A 241 27.70 -20.24 13.46
CA ASP A 241 29.10 -20.18 13.85
C ASP A 241 29.43 -18.78 14.37
N PHE A 242 29.89 -18.70 15.63
CA PHE A 242 30.26 -17.45 16.30
C PHE A 242 31.79 -17.31 16.32
N SER A 243 32.30 -16.18 15.82
CA SER A 243 33.73 -15.84 15.80
C SER A 243 33.96 -14.39 16.27
N ILE A 244 35.19 -14.05 16.65
CA ILE A 244 35.56 -12.67 17.02
C ILE A 244 36.05 -11.93 15.78
N GLN A 245 35.60 -10.68 15.61
CA GLN A 245 36.08 -9.83 14.53
C GLN A 245 37.62 -9.64 14.59
N GLY A 246 38.30 -9.94 13.48
CA GLY A 246 39.76 -9.80 13.37
C GLY A 246 40.58 -10.98 13.89
N GLN A 247 39.93 -12.01 14.45
CA GLN A 247 40.54 -13.33 14.62
C GLN A 247 40.14 -14.20 13.42
N ASP A 248 41.05 -15.06 12.95
CA ASP A 248 40.76 -16.02 11.89
C ASP A 248 39.57 -16.90 12.32
N ALA A 249 38.38 -16.53 11.85
CA ALA A 249 37.24 -17.41 11.84
C ALA A 249 37.60 -18.51 10.86
N GLY A 250 37.97 -19.69 11.37
CA GLY A 250 38.44 -20.84 10.61
C GLY A 250 37.83 -20.89 9.21
N GLY A 251 38.73 -21.03 8.22
CA GLY A 251 38.50 -20.76 6.80
C GLY A 251 37.26 -21.39 6.20
N GLU A 252 37.00 -21.02 4.94
CA GLU A 252 35.97 -21.62 4.08
C GLU A 252 35.74 -23.10 4.42
N LEU A 253 34.48 -23.51 4.56
CA LEU A 253 34.13 -24.93 4.68
C LEU A 253 34.68 -25.65 3.44
N GLN A 254 35.88 -26.24 3.53
CA GLN A 254 36.47 -27.02 2.45
C GLN A 254 36.00 -28.47 2.61
N GLY A 255 35.12 -28.92 1.70
CA GLY A 255 34.59 -30.28 1.69
C GLY A 255 33.44 -30.45 0.67
N GLU A 256 33.04 -31.70 0.41
CA GLU A 256 31.84 -31.99 -0.39
C GLU A 256 30.60 -31.42 0.34
N GLY A 257 29.92 -30.45 -0.29
CA GLY A 257 28.86 -29.64 0.34
C GLY A 257 29.24 -28.18 0.66
N ALA A 258 30.47 -27.75 0.32
CA ALA A 258 30.93 -26.38 0.48
C ALA A 258 30.03 -25.37 -0.26
N VAL A 259 29.32 -24.54 0.50
CA VAL A 259 28.58 -23.38 -0.03
C VAL A 259 29.48 -22.16 0.04
N ALA A 260 29.58 -21.40 -1.06
CA ALA A 260 30.34 -20.15 -1.09
C ALA A 260 29.81 -19.18 -0.02
N THR A 261 30.73 -18.59 0.75
CA THR A 261 30.37 -17.59 1.77
C THR A 261 29.87 -16.32 1.08
N ARG A 262 28.71 -15.84 1.48
CA ARG A 262 28.13 -14.59 0.98
C ARG A 262 28.18 -13.55 2.08
N GLU A 263 28.58 -12.33 1.76
CA GLU A 263 28.54 -11.20 2.67
C GLU A 263 27.66 -10.11 2.06
N PHE A 264 26.48 -9.89 2.65
CA PHE A 264 25.49 -8.97 2.11
C PHE A 264 25.70 -7.51 2.52
N ARG A 265 26.44 -7.28 3.60
CA ARG A 265 26.69 -5.95 4.17
C ARG A 265 27.99 -5.91 4.94
N GLU A 266 28.71 -4.80 4.81
CA GLU A 266 29.81 -4.47 5.72
C GLU A 266 29.30 -4.36 7.16
N LEU A 267 30.07 -4.90 8.10
CA LEU A 267 29.81 -4.74 9.53
C LEU A 267 29.84 -3.23 9.89
N PRO A 268 28.90 -2.74 10.72
CA PRO A 268 28.92 -1.35 11.16
C PRO A 268 30.25 -0.97 11.82
N LYS A 269 30.77 0.23 11.52
CA LYS A 269 32.06 0.73 12.06
C LYS A 269 32.09 0.81 13.59
N ASP A 270 30.93 0.85 14.24
CA ASP A 270 30.76 0.87 15.70
C ASP A 270 30.65 -0.55 16.33
N TYR A 271 30.91 -1.60 15.54
CA TYR A 271 30.90 -3.01 15.96
C TYR A 271 32.32 -3.58 16.19
N SER A 272 33.30 -2.71 16.46
CA SER A 272 34.69 -3.10 16.71
C SER A 272 34.83 -4.06 17.89
N GLY A 273 35.46 -5.21 17.67
CA GLY A 273 35.65 -6.25 18.71
C GLY A 273 34.38 -7.05 19.04
N GLY A 274 33.33 -6.91 18.23
CA GLY A 274 32.09 -7.67 18.36
C GLY A 274 32.20 -9.12 17.88
N VAL A 275 31.12 -9.87 18.11
CA VAL A 275 31.00 -11.28 17.69
C VAL A 275 30.35 -11.37 16.32
N ILE A 276 31.07 -11.92 15.35
CA ILE A 276 30.55 -12.21 14.02
C ILE A 276 29.76 -13.52 14.07
N ARG A 277 28.58 -13.52 13.45
CA ARG A 277 27.70 -14.68 13.34
C ARG A 277 27.56 -15.07 11.87
N HIS A 278 28.00 -16.28 11.54
CA HIS A 278 27.73 -16.89 10.23
C HIS A 278 26.53 -17.83 10.37
N ILE A 279 25.46 -17.51 9.67
CA ILE A 279 24.26 -18.35 9.59
C ILE A 279 24.48 -19.35 8.48
N ASN A 280 24.33 -20.63 8.79
CA ASN A 280 24.49 -21.72 7.85
C ASN A 280 23.14 -22.41 7.67
N ILE A 281 22.66 -22.49 6.43
CA ILE A 281 21.55 -23.36 6.04
C ILE A 281 22.18 -24.55 5.33
N GLN A 282 21.95 -25.75 5.86
CA GLN A 282 22.53 -27.01 5.37
C GLN A 282 22.55 -27.08 3.84
N ASP A 283 23.74 -27.22 3.26
CA ASP A 283 24.01 -27.35 1.82
C ASP A 283 23.30 -26.29 0.95
N THR A 284 23.01 -25.10 1.51
CA THR A 284 22.21 -24.05 0.84
C THR A 284 22.81 -22.66 0.99
N ASP A 285 23.14 -22.23 2.22
CA ASP A 285 23.62 -20.87 2.48
C ASP A 285 24.67 -20.83 3.57
N ARG A 286 25.63 -19.90 3.44
CA ARG A 286 26.51 -19.44 4.52
C ARG A 286 26.66 -17.94 4.43
N ASN A 287 26.09 -17.20 5.37
CA ASN A 287 26.02 -15.74 5.31
C ASN A 287 26.21 -15.08 6.68
N ALA A 288 27.01 -14.01 6.73
CA ALA A 288 27.19 -13.21 7.93
C ALA A 288 25.91 -12.40 8.24
N CYS A 289 25.27 -12.65 9.38
CA CYS A 289 24.03 -11.96 9.74
C CYS A 289 23.81 -11.84 11.25
N CYS A 290 23.34 -10.68 11.69
CA CYS A 290 23.06 -10.39 13.10
C CYS A 290 21.63 -10.72 13.54
N GLY A 291 20.73 -11.09 12.62
CA GLY A 291 19.33 -11.40 12.92
C GLY A 291 19.09 -12.70 13.66
N THR A 292 17.88 -12.90 14.17
CA THR A 292 17.46 -14.21 14.71
C THR A 292 17.11 -15.14 13.56
N GLN A 293 17.43 -16.41 13.69
CA GLN A 293 17.24 -17.41 12.64
C GLN A 293 16.57 -18.65 13.21
N SER A 294 15.66 -19.25 12.46
CA SER A 294 15.06 -20.53 12.85
C SER A 294 16.13 -21.62 12.96
N PRO A 295 16.01 -22.61 13.88
CA PRO A 295 16.96 -23.73 13.95
C PRO A 295 16.80 -24.76 12.83
N ASN A 296 15.72 -24.70 12.05
CA ASN A 296 15.53 -25.49 10.85
C ASN A 296 14.49 -24.84 9.92
N LEU A 297 14.47 -25.23 8.65
CA LEU A 297 13.54 -24.65 7.68
C LEU A 297 12.08 -25.10 7.86
N ALA A 298 11.79 -26.20 8.56
CA ALA A 298 10.41 -26.67 8.71
C ALA A 298 9.52 -25.68 9.46
N LEU A 299 10.08 -24.87 10.36
CA LEU A 299 9.33 -23.83 11.07
C LEU A 299 8.79 -22.72 10.15
N LEU A 300 9.33 -22.57 8.93
CA LEU A 300 8.81 -21.62 7.95
C LEU A 300 7.42 -22.01 7.43
N SER A 301 7.03 -23.27 7.54
CA SER A 301 5.71 -23.77 7.10
C SER A 301 5.38 -23.42 5.64
N LEU A 302 4.57 -22.37 5.41
CA LEU A 302 4.17 -21.92 4.08
C LEU A 302 5.16 -20.89 3.55
N PHE A 303 5.61 -21.07 2.32
CA PHE A 303 6.40 -20.09 1.57
C PHE A 303 5.69 -19.76 0.26
N HIS A 304 5.57 -18.47 -0.07
CA HIS A 304 4.94 -18.04 -1.31
C HIS A 304 5.75 -16.93 -1.98
N VAL A 305 6.10 -17.12 -3.25
CA VAL A 305 6.69 -16.09 -4.11
C VAL A 305 5.55 -15.41 -4.84
N ILE A 306 5.49 -14.08 -4.76
CA ILE A 306 4.55 -13.28 -5.56
C ILE A 306 5.22 -13.05 -6.91
N PRO A 307 4.70 -13.62 -8.01
CA PRO A 307 5.33 -13.50 -9.31
C PRO A 307 5.43 -12.01 -9.73
N PRO A 308 6.56 -11.58 -10.28
CA PRO A 308 6.69 -10.21 -10.75
C PRO A 308 5.74 -9.95 -11.92
N THR A 309 5.19 -8.74 -12.00
CA THR A 309 4.48 -8.30 -13.21
C THR A 309 5.49 -8.22 -14.36
N PRO A 310 5.21 -8.82 -15.53
CA PRO A 310 6.13 -8.78 -16.67
C PRO A 310 6.50 -7.33 -17.01
N SER A 311 7.80 -7.00 -16.94
CA SER A 311 8.28 -5.72 -17.43
C SER A 311 8.38 -5.77 -18.96
N THR A 312 7.85 -4.76 -19.64
CA THR A 312 8.01 -4.59 -21.09
C THR A 312 9.37 -4.00 -21.48
N SER A 313 10.22 -3.63 -20.51
CA SER A 313 11.55 -3.07 -20.77
C SER A 313 12.56 -4.16 -21.15
N LYS A 314 13.21 -3.99 -22.29
CA LYS A 314 14.31 -4.87 -22.75
C LYS A 314 15.63 -4.72 -21.95
N LYS A 315 15.70 -3.79 -20.99
CA LYS A 315 16.89 -3.56 -20.17
C LYS A 315 16.74 -4.27 -18.84
N ASP A 316 17.80 -4.93 -18.40
CA ASP A 316 17.89 -5.46 -17.05
C ASP A 316 17.89 -4.29 -16.06
N THR A 317 16.79 -4.17 -15.32
CA THR A 317 16.64 -3.19 -14.26
C THR A 317 16.43 -3.90 -12.93
N PRO A 318 17.06 -3.42 -11.84
CA PRO A 318 16.85 -3.98 -10.52
C PRO A 318 15.37 -4.11 -10.19
N THR A 319 14.95 -5.30 -9.79
CA THR A 319 13.54 -5.64 -9.56
C THR A 319 13.37 -6.26 -8.19
N LYS A 320 12.31 -5.84 -7.50
CA LYS A 320 11.92 -6.40 -6.21
C LYS A 320 11.11 -7.66 -6.42
N LEU A 321 11.65 -8.80 -6.00
CA LEU A 321 10.92 -10.05 -5.87
C LEU A 321 10.26 -10.07 -4.49
N LEU A 322 8.92 -10.03 -4.48
CA LEU A 322 8.11 -10.05 -3.28
C LEU A 322 7.85 -11.50 -2.86
N PHE A 323 7.85 -11.77 -1.55
CA PHE A 323 7.55 -13.10 -1.02
C PHE A 323 6.84 -12.99 0.33
N LEU A 324 6.22 -14.09 0.76
CA LEU A 324 5.61 -14.26 2.08
C LEU A 324 6.07 -15.61 2.64
N SER A 325 6.22 -15.68 3.97
CA SER A 325 6.56 -16.93 4.63
C SER A 325 5.98 -17.02 6.05
N GLY A 326 5.91 -18.23 6.60
CA GLY A 326 5.56 -18.46 8.00
C GLY A 326 4.15 -17.99 8.37
N PRO A 327 3.97 -17.52 9.63
CA PRO A 327 2.69 -16.98 10.10
C PRO A 327 2.13 -15.86 9.21
N ARG A 328 3.00 -15.03 8.61
CA ARG A 328 2.58 -13.95 7.72
C ARG A 328 1.91 -14.49 6.47
N ALA A 329 2.51 -15.50 5.83
CA ALA A 329 1.93 -16.11 4.64
C ALA A 329 0.57 -16.74 4.93
N ILE A 330 0.44 -17.42 6.07
CA ILE A 330 -0.82 -18.03 6.51
C ILE A 330 -1.89 -16.94 6.70
N THR A 331 -1.56 -15.86 7.40
CA THR A 331 -2.50 -14.76 7.67
C THR A 331 -2.88 -14.03 6.39
N ALA A 332 -1.93 -13.75 5.50
CA ALA A 332 -2.16 -13.14 4.20
C ALA A 332 -3.04 -14.03 3.31
N LEU A 333 -2.85 -15.35 3.32
CA LEU A 333 -3.70 -16.30 2.59
C LEU A 333 -5.14 -16.30 3.13
N GLN A 334 -5.30 -16.33 4.45
CA GLN A 334 -6.62 -16.27 5.09
C GLN A 334 -7.34 -14.97 4.71
N GLU A 335 -6.66 -13.83 4.76
CA GLU A 335 -7.24 -12.54 4.39
C GLU A 335 -7.57 -12.47 2.90
N SER A 336 -6.66 -12.90 2.04
CA SER A 336 -6.91 -13.00 0.59
C SER A 336 -8.12 -13.89 0.27
N SER A 337 -8.28 -15.00 0.99
CA SER A 337 -9.42 -15.90 0.85
C SER A 337 -10.75 -15.26 1.28
N ARG A 338 -10.75 -14.47 2.36
CA ARG A 338 -11.92 -13.70 2.81
C ARG A 338 -12.28 -12.60 1.81
N ILE A 339 -11.29 -11.86 1.31
CA ILE A 339 -11.47 -10.82 0.27
C ILE A 339 -12.05 -11.43 -1.01
N LEU A 340 -11.49 -12.54 -1.49
CA LEU A 340 -12.01 -13.22 -2.69
C LEU A 340 -13.45 -13.69 -2.49
N SER A 341 -13.79 -14.19 -1.30
CA SER A 341 -15.16 -14.60 -0.97
C SER A 341 -16.11 -13.40 -0.90
N ALA A 342 -15.66 -12.25 -0.40
CA ALA A 342 -16.43 -11.01 -0.41
C ALA A 342 -16.65 -10.48 -1.84
N ALA A 343 -15.61 -10.47 -2.66
CA ALA A 343 -15.70 -10.08 -4.07
C ALA A 343 -16.68 -10.98 -4.84
N ALA A 344 -16.60 -12.30 -4.65
CA ALA A 344 -17.51 -13.27 -5.25
C ALA A 344 -18.98 -13.00 -4.89
N ARG A 345 -19.28 -12.70 -3.62
CA ARG A 345 -20.63 -12.31 -3.18
C ARG A 345 -21.10 -11.01 -3.83
N THR A 346 -20.24 -10.00 -3.89
CA THR A 346 -20.58 -8.69 -4.48
C THR A 346 -20.96 -8.80 -5.96
N VAL A 347 -20.26 -9.65 -6.73
CA VAL A 347 -20.55 -9.83 -8.16
C VAL A 347 -21.61 -10.92 -8.45
N GLY A 348 -22.07 -11.63 -7.41
CA GLY A 348 -23.04 -12.72 -7.52
C GLY A 348 -22.51 -13.93 -8.28
N ALA A 349 -21.25 -14.33 -8.05
CA ALA A 349 -20.61 -15.47 -8.71
C ALA A 349 -19.89 -16.39 -7.70
N SER A 350 -19.50 -17.58 -8.16
CA SER A 350 -18.61 -18.46 -7.40
C SER A 350 -17.20 -17.86 -7.34
N ARG A 351 -16.36 -18.31 -6.39
CA ARG A 351 -14.94 -17.90 -6.31
C ARG A 351 -14.15 -18.20 -7.59
N ALA A 352 -14.49 -19.31 -8.27
CA ALA A 352 -13.82 -19.72 -9.50
C ALA A 352 -14.18 -18.81 -10.69
N ASP A 353 -15.40 -18.26 -10.68
CA ASP A 353 -15.95 -17.52 -11.81
C ASP A 353 -15.90 -16.00 -11.63
N VAL A 354 -15.33 -15.49 -10.52
CA VAL A 354 -15.30 -14.04 -10.21
C VAL A 354 -14.68 -13.23 -11.35
N VAL A 355 -13.55 -13.69 -11.88
CA VAL A 355 -12.84 -12.99 -12.96
C VAL A 355 -13.69 -12.97 -14.22
N GLN A 356 -14.21 -14.12 -14.65
CA GLN A 356 -15.06 -14.22 -15.83
C GLN A 356 -16.35 -13.37 -15.68
N ARG A 357 -16.94 -13.33 -14.49
CA ARG A 357 -18.11 -12.49 -14.19
C ARG A 357 -17.79 -11.01 -14.28
N LEU A 358 -16.63 -10.58 -13.77
CA LEU A 358 -16.14 -9.21 -13.86
C LEU A 358 -15.90 -8.78 -15.31
N GLU A 359 -15.22 -9.61 -16.10
CA GLU A 359 -14.99 -9.36 -17.53
C GLU A 359 -16.31 -9.19 -18.29
N ARG A 360 -17.28 -10.07 -18.04
CA ARG A 360 -18.62 -9.97 -18.64
C ARG A 360 -19.36 -8.72 -18.18
N SER A 361 -19.22 -8.35 -16.91
CA SER A 361 -19.83 -7.13 -16.37
C SER A 361 -19.25 -5.87 -17.03
N GLU A 362 -17.94 -5.83 -17.26
CA GLU A 362 -17.30 -4.70 -17.96
C GLU A 362 -17.71 -4.64 -19.43
N LEU A 363 -17.82 -5.78 -20.12
CA LEU A 363 -18.33 -5.81 -21.49
C LEU A 363 -19.78 -5.33 -21.56
N ALA A 364 -20.66 -5.84 -20.69
CA ALA A 364 -22.06 -5.41 -20.63
C ALA A 364 -22.20 -3.91 -20.28
N ARG A 365 -21.32 -3.38 -19.41
CA ARG A 365 -21.27 -1.95 -19.09
C ARG A 365 -20.90 -1.12 -20.32
N LYS A 366 -19.94 -1.60 -21.13
CA LYS A 366 -19.57 -0.96 -22.40
C LYS A 366 -20.72 -1.02 -23.42
N ASP A 367 -21.32 -2.18 -23.63
CA ASP A 367 -22.44 -2.35 -24.55
C ASP A 367 -23.66 -1.49 -24.16
N THR A 368 -23.94 -1.38 -22.86
CA THR A 368 -25.00 -0.49 -22.34
C THR A 368 -24.66 0.97 -22.61
N SER A 369 -23.40 1.37 -22.42
CA SER A 369 -22.94 2.73 -22.71
C SER A 369 -23.07 3.06 -24.21
N ASP A 370 -22.69 2.13 -25.08
CA ASP A 370 -22.79 2.29 -26.54
C ASP A 370 -24.26 2.32 -27.00
N SER A 371 -25.10 1.46 -26.45
CA SER A 371 -26.55 1.45 -26.69
C SER A 371 -27.21 2.76 -26.24
N LEU A 372 -26.84 3.26 -25.05
CA LEU A 372 -27.34 4.53 -24.54
C LEU A 372 -26.93 5.70 -25.45
N LYS A 373 -25.71 5.68 -25.99
CA LYS A 373 -25.26 6.67 -26.98
C LYS A 373 -26.08 6.58 -28.27
N GLY A 374 -26.36 5.37 -28.76
CA GLY A 374 -27.23 5.13 -29.91
C GLY A 374 -28.64 5.70 -29.72
N VAL A 375 -29.31 5.33 -28.63
CA VAL A 375 -30.67 5.80 -28.30
C VAL A 375 -30.71 7.32 -28.12
N ARG A 376 -29.70 7.92 -27.47
CA ARG A 376 -29.58 9.39 -27.37
C ARG A 376 -29.48 10.04 -28.75
N GLY A 377 -28.76 9.40 -29.68
CA GLY A 377 -28.66 9.84 -31.06
C GLY A 377 -29.98 9.78 -31.82
N GLU A 378 -30.73 8.68 -31.70
CA GLU A 378 -32.05 8.53 -32.32
C GLU A 378 -33.06 9.55 -31.76
N LEU A 379 -33.08 9.72 -30.44
CA LEU A 379 -33.93 10.73 -29.78
C LEU A 379 -33.58 12.15 -30.25
N ALA A 380 -32.29 12.48 -30.34
CA ALA A 380 -31.86 13.78 -30.84
C ALA A 380 -32.32 14.03 -32.29
N LYS A 381 -32.32 13.00 -33.15
CA LYS A 381 -32.84 13.11 -34.52
C LYS A 381 -34.35 13.37 -34.55
N LEU A 382 -35.14 12.69 -33.72
CA LEU A 382 -36.59 12.92 -33.63
C LEU A 382 -36.92 14.35 -33.17
N ILE A 383 -36.19 14.82 -32.14
CA ILE A 383 -36.37 16.17 -31.61
C ILE A 383 -35.89 17.23 -32.61
N ALA A 384 -34.77 16.97 -33.31
CA ALA A 384 -34.35 17.83 -34.41
C ALA A 384 -35.39 17.88 -35.54
N ALA A 385 -36.05 16.77 -35.88
CA ALA A 385 -37.12 16.77 -36.88
C ALA A 385 -38.32 17.63 -36.46
N GLN A 386 -38.69 17.64 -35.18
CA GLN A 386 -39.71 18.54 -34.64
C GLN A 386 -39.25 20.00 -34.73
N ALA A 387 -38.01 20.29 -34.33
CA ALA A 387 -37.42 21.61 -34.43
C ALA A 387 -37.38 22.10 -35.89
N ILE A 388 -37.04 21.24 -36.85
CA ILE A 388 -37.02 21.56 -38.29
C ILE A 388 -38.42 21.97 -38.78
N ARG A 389 -39.47 21.26 -38.36
CA ARG A 389 -40.86 21.63 -38.71
C ARG A 389 -41.21 23.02 -38.16
N GLN A 390 -40.96 23.25 -36.87
CA GLN A 390 -41.16 24.55 -36.24
C GLN A 390 -40.37 25.66 -36.96
N GLY A 391 -39.10 25.41 -37.27
CA GLY A 391 -38.23 26.34 -37.97
C GLY A 391 -38.73 26.68 -39.38
N LYS A 392 -39.23 25.70 -40.14
CA LYS A 392 -39.80 25.95 -41.48
C LYS A 392 -41.05 26.85 -41.43
N GLU A 393 -41.86 26.72 -40.38
CA GLU A 393 -43.02 27.58 -40.15
C GLU A 393 -42.62 28.97 -39.61
N SER A 394 -41.42 29.09 -39.04
CA SER A 394 -40.96 30.25 -38.27
C SER A 394 -39.68 30.89 -38.84
N GLN A 395 -39.59 31.04 -40.17
CA GLN A 395 -38.45 31.71 -40.84
C GLN A 395 -37.07 31.17 -40.43
N GLY A 396 -36.94 29.85 -40.27
CA GLY A 396 -35.68 29.19 -39.91
C GLY A 396 -35.28 29.32 -38.44
N ILE A 397 -36.12 29.86 -37.55
CA ILE A 397 -35.80 30.03 -36.13
C ILE A 397 -36.62 29.07 -35.24
N ALA A 398 -35.95 28.12 -34.60
CA ALA A 398 -36.56 27.14 -33.69
C ALA A 398 -36.09 27.30 -32.23
N VAL A 399 -36.97 26.96 -31.29
CA VAL A 399 -36.66 26.92 -29.85
C VAL A 399 -37.06 25.56 -29.31
N VAL A 400 -36.12 24.86 -28.69
CA VAL A 400 -36.35 23.52 -28.14
C VAL A 400 -35.97 23.50 -26.67
N SER A 401 -36.90 23.06 -25.84
CA SER A 401 -36.70 22.90 -24.41
C SER A 401 -36.78 21.43 -24.00
N ARG A 402 -35.82 21.01 -23.18
CA ARG A 402 -35.78 19.70 -22.53
C ARG A 402 -35.96 19.89 -21.03
N GLU A 403 -37.00 19.28 -20.48
CA GLU A 403 -37.33 19.37 -19.06
C GLU A 403 -36.77 18.21 -18.21
N GLU A 404 -36.23 17.18 -18.88
CA GLU A 404 -35.75 15.94 -18.28
C GLU A 404 -34.28 16.01 -17.83
N LYS A 405 -33.96 15.37 -16.69
CA LYS A 405 -32.59 15.31 -16.16
C LYS A 405 -31.62 14.67 -17.15
N GLY A 406 -30.55 15.38 -17.49
CA GLY A 406 -29.42 14.86 -18.27
C GLY A 406 -28.15 14.70 -17.43
N THR A 407 -27.26 13.80 -17.85
CA THR A 407 -25.87 13.73 -17.35
C THR A 407 -24.84 14.26 -18.36
N HIS A 408 -25.29 14.58 -19.59
CA HIS A 408 -24.47 15.08 -20.71
C HIS A 408 -25.27 16.07 -21.56
N ASP A 409 -25.86 17.09 -20.94
CA ASP A 409 -26.79 18.02 -21.59
C ASP A 409 -26.19 18.72 -22.81
N PHE A 410 -24.96 19.24 -22.73
CA PHE A 410 -24.33 19.89 -23.87
C PHE A 410 -24.05 18.97 -25.05
N GLU A 411 -23.79 17.67 -24.82
CA GLU A 411 -23.62 16.71 -25.91
C GLU A 411 -24.94 16.51 -26.66
N TRP A 412 -26.03 16.33 -25.91
CA TRP A 412 -27.37 16.18 -26.47
C TRP A 412 -27.85 17.46 -27.18
N LEU A 413 -27.77 18.63 -26.52
CA LEU A 413 -28.10 19.93 -27.12
C LEU A 413 -27.24 20.16 -28.37
N GLY A 414 -25.93 19.86 -28.29
CA GLY A 414 -25.02 19.99 -29.42
C GLY A 414 -25.45 19.15 -30.63
N LEU A 415 -25.87 17.90 -30.39
CA LEU A 415 -26.31 16.98 -31.43
C LEU A 415 -27.63 17.40 -32.09
N VAL A 416 -28.62 17.83 -31.29
CA VAL A 416 -29.89 18.35 -31.82
C VAL A 416 -29.65 19.57 -32.70
N GLY A 417 -28.86 20.53 -32.21
CA GLY A 417 -28.58 21.77 -32.95
C GLY A 417 -27.82 21.51 -34.25
N SER A 418 -26.84 20.61 -34.23
CA SER A 418 -26.08 20.27 -35.44
C SER A 418 -26.97 19.59 -36.48
N THR A 419 -27.86 18.68 -36.05
CA THR A 419 -28.81 17.99 -36.93
C THR A 419 -29.81 18.97 -37.55
N TYR A 420 -30.29 19.95 -36.77
CA TYR A 420 -31.15 21.02 -37.27
C TYR A 420 -30.46 21.86 -38.35
N LEU A 421 -29.25 22.36 -38.08
CA LEU A 421 -28.51 23.20 -39.01
C LEU A 421 -28.15 22.45 -40.30
N GLU A 422 -27.80 21.17 -40.22
CA GLU A 422 -27.48 20.34 -41.38
C GLU A 422 -28.69 20.18 -42.31
N ALA A 423 -29.90 19.99 -41.76
CA ALA A 423 -31.12 19.89 -42.55
C ALA A 423 -31.44 21.15 -43.35
N PHE A 424 -31.23 22.34 -42.75
CA PHE A 424 -31.39 23.61 -43.47
C PHE A 424 -30.27 23.87 -44.45
N LYS A 425 -29.01 23.52 -44.11
CA LYS A 425 -27.89 23.60 -45.04
C LYS A 425 -28.14 22.79 -46.33
N ASN A 426 -28.72 21.60 -46.19
CA ASN A 426 -29.06 20.74 -47.33
C ASN A 426 -30.23 21.29 -48.15
N ALA A 427 -31.20 21.97 -47.52
CA ALA A 427 -32.32 22.61 -48.22
C ALA A 427 -31.92 23.94 -48.90
N SER A 428 -31.02 24.72 -48.31
CA SER A 428 -30.52 26.00 -48.84
C SER A 428 -29.64 25.86 -50.09
N LEU A 429 -29.17 24.65 -50.40
CA LEU A 429 -28.50 24.36 -51.69
C LEU A 429 -29.46 24.45 -52.89
N GLU A 430 -30.77 24.46 -52.65
CA GLU A 430 -31.81 24.50 -53.68
C GLU A 430 -32.40 25.92 -53.90
N ASP A 431 -32.24 26.87 -52.97
CA ASP A 431 -32.81 28.22 -53.08
C ASP A 431 -32.00 29.28 -52.30
N ALA A 432 -31.45 30.28 -53.01
CA ALA A 432 -30.62 31.35 -52.43
C ALA A 432 -31.43 32.35 -51.57
N SER A 433 -32.76 32.27 -51.58
CA SER A 433 -33.67 33.08 -50.75
C SER A 433 -34.00 32.44 -49.39
N SER A 434 -33.39 31.29 -49.06
CA SER A 434 -33.72 30.53 -47.85
C SER A 434 -33.42 31.31 -46.55
N PRO A 435 -34.29 31.21 -45.53
CA PRO A 435 -34.10 31.88 -44.25
C PRO A 435 -32.83 31.41 -43.53
N LYS A 436 -32.21 32.29 -42.74
CA LYS A 436 -30.98 32.01 -41.99
C LYS A 436 -31.31 31.12 -40.78
N PRO A 437 -30.89 29.84 -40.75
CA PRO A 437 -31.34 28.92 -39.70
C PRO A 437 -30.68 29.24 -38.36
N LEU A 438 -31.49 29.35 -37.32
CA LEU A 438 -31.08 29.54 -35.93
C LEU A 438 -31.86 28.56 -35.04
N ILE A 439 -31.20 27.99 -34.04
CA ILE A 439 -31.84 27.18 -33.02
C ILE A 439 -31.35 27.57 -31.63
N VAL A 440 -32.30 27.79 -30.72
CA VAL A 440 -32.06 27.96 -29.29
C VAL A 440 -32.48 26.69 -28.57
N LEU A 441 -31.57 26.10 -27.82
CA LEU A 441 -31.78 24.83 -27.15
C LEU A 441 -31.58 25.01 -25.65
N VAL A 442 -32.54 24.59 -24.86
CA VAL A 442 -32.53 24.71 -23.40
C VAL A 442 -32.65 23.32 -22.78
N SER A 443 -31.80 23.01 -21.82
CA SER A 443 -31.97 21.88 -20.90
C SER A 443 -32.08 22.42 -19.48
N ALA A 444 -33.27 22.33 -18.90
CA ALA A 444 -33.58 22.87 -17.60
C ALA A 444 -34.56 21.96 -16.88
N LEU A 445 -34.23 21.55 -15.66
CA LEU A 445 -35.10 20.68 -14.87
C LEU A 445 -36.39 21.40 -14.48
N ASN A 446 -37.52 20.72 -14.64
CA ASN A 446 -38.80 21.23 -14.14
C ASN A 446 -38.74 21.37 -12.59
N PRO A 447 -38.96 22.57 -12.03
CA PRO A 447 -38.89 22.80 -10.58
C PRO A 447 -39.87 21.94 -9.76
N ALA A 448 -40.92 21.40 -10.38
CA ALA A 448 -41.88 20.52 -9.72
C ALA A 448 -41.31 19.13 -9.34
N VAL A 449 -40.15 18.75 -9.88
CA VAL A 449 -39.60 17.37 -9.79
C VAL A 449 -38.35 17.29 -8.90
N SER A 450 -37.76 18.40 -8.45
CA SER A 450 -36.50 18.39 -7.69
C SER A 450 -36.48 19.40 -6.55
N SER A 451 -36.51 18.91 -5.30
CA SER A 451 -36.59 19.73 -4.08
C SER A 451 -35.25 19.99 -3.37
N SER A 452 -34.08 19.54 -3.89
CA SER A 452 -32.87 19.54 -3.05
C SER A 452 -31.51 19.80 -3.72
N ALA A 453 -31.42 20.31 -4.95
CA ALA A 453 -30.14 20.73 -5.55
C ALA A 453 -30.28 22.03 -6.37
N PRO A 454 -29.25 22.89 -6.45
CA PRO A 454 -29.25 24.02 -7.37
C PRO A 454 -29.40 23.50 -8.81
N SER A 455 -30.54 23.76 -9.44
CA SER A 455 -30.85 23.32 -10.80
C SER A 455 -30.06 24.16 -11.79
N GLN A 456 -28.82 23.76 -12.08
CA GLN A 456 -28.05 24.36 -13.16
C GLN A 456 -28.72 24.06 -14.49
N SER A 457 -29.05 25.11 -15.25
CA SER A 457 -29.66 24.98 -16.57
C SER A 457 -28.61 25.22 -17.66
N PHE A 458 -28.80 24.59 -18.81
CA PHE A 458 -27.87 24.65 -19.92
C PHE A 458 -28.57 25.20 -21.15
N LEU A 459 -27.91 26.11 -21.85
CA LEU A 459 -28.45 26.76 -23.04
C LEU A 459 -27.42 26.71 -24.16
N ILE A 460 -27.87 26.40 -25.37
CA ILE A 460 -27.08 26.51 -26.59
C ILE A 460 -27.82 27.39 -27.60
N VAL A 461 -27.13 28.37 -28.17
CA VAL A 461 -27.58 29.09 -29.37
C VAL A 461 -26.71 28.66 -30.54
N GLN A 462 -27.32 28.22 -31.64
CA GLN A 462 -26.62 27.74 -32.82
C GLN A 462 -27.21 28.30 -34.12
N SER A 463 -26.36 28.78 -35.03
CA SER A 463 -26.74 29.23 -36.38
C SER A 463 -25.62 29.02 -37.38
N LEU A 464 -25.97 28.98 -38.67
CA LEU A 464 -25.01 29.12 -39.78
C LEU A 464 -24.54 30.58 -39.96
N ASP A 465 -25.28 31.56 -39.43
CA ASP A 465 -24.90 32.97 -39.39
C ASP A 465 -24.34 33.32 -37.99
N ASP A 466 -23.03 33.56 -37.93
CA ASP A 466 -22.32 33.90 -36.69
C ASP A 466 -22.83 35.22 -36.07
N ALA A 467 -23.18 36.21 -36.89
CA ALA A 467 -23.69 37.49 -36.41
C ALA A 467 -25.07 37.33 -35.78
N LEU A 468 -25.94 36.51 -36.39
CA LEU A 468 -27.26 36.19 -35.86
C LEU A 468 -27.17 35.43 -34.53
N ALA A 469 -26.36 34.36 -34.46
CA ALA A 469 -26.16 33.60 -33.24
C ALA A 469 -25.60 34.47 -32.09
N LYS A 470 -24.66 35.37 -32.41
CA LYS A 470 -24.11 36.32 -31.45
C LYS A 470 -25.17 37.31 -30.94
N ALA A 471 -25.95 37.90 -31.84
CA ALA A 471 -26.99 38.87 -31.48
C ALA A 471 -28.03 38.26 -30.54
N VAL A 472 -28.53 37.07 -30.87
CA VAL A 472 -29.50 36.34 -30.04
C VAL A 472 -28.91 35.98 -28.67
N ASN A 473 -27.68 35.47 -28.65
CA ASN A 473 -27.01 35.12 -27.40
C ASN A 473 -26.77 36.33 -26.48
N GLU A 474 -26.41 37.50 -27.02
CA GLU A 474 -26.24 38.72 -26.23
C GLU A 474 -27.57 39.29 -25.71
N LYS A 475 -28.67 39.19 -26.49
CA LYS A 475 -30.01 39.53 -25.98
C LYS A 475 -30.40 38.61 -24.81
N ILE A 476 -30.21 37.30 -24.94
CA ILE A 476 -30.48 36.33 -23.86
C ILE A 476 -29.62 36.61 -22.62
N LYS A 477 -28.32 36.92 -22.80
CA LYS A 477 -27.44 37.31 -21.69
C LYS A 477 -27.91 38.55 -20.95
N THR A 478 -28.36 39.55 -21.71
CA THR A 478 -28.87 40.80 -21.14
C THR A 478 -30.15 40.55 -20.34
N ALA A 479 -31.08 39.76 -20.89
CA ALA A 479 -32.33 39.41 -20.24
C ALA A 479 -32.14 38.54 -18.97
N LEU A 480 -31.03 37.81 -18.87
CA LEU A 480 -30.71 36.96 -17.72
C LEU A 480 -29.78 37.64 -16.69
N GLU A 481 -29.53 38.95 -16.80
CA GLU A 481 -28.93 39.81 -15.76
C GLU A 481 -27.68 39.21 -15.05
N GLY A 482 -26.73 38.69 -15.82
CA GLY A 482 -25.46 38.17 -15.27
C GLY A 482 -25.52 36.74 -14.72
N ARG A 483 -26.66 36.05 -14.85
CA ARG A 483 -26.81 34.62 -14.50
C ARG A 483 -26.15 33.67 -15.51
N VAL A 484 -25.64 34.19 -16.61
CA VAL A 484 -25.08 33.42 -17.73
C VAL A 484 -23.57 33.28 -17.58
N LYS A 485 -23.10 32.03 -17.49
CA LYS A 485 -21.68 31.67 -17.52
C LYS A 485 -21.38 30.82 -18.74
N GLY A 486 -20.57 31.36 -19.65
CA GLY A 486 -20.21 30.65 -20.88
C GLY A 486 -20.04 31.60 -22.05
N GLY A 487 -19.85 31.03 -23.24
CA GLY A 487 -19.55 31.79 -24.44
C GLY A 487 -19.50 30.90 -25.66
N GLY A 488 -19.03 31.47 -26.76
CA GLY A 488 -19.01 30.81 -28.04
C GLY A 488 -18.38 31.64 -29.13
N ALA A 489 -18.23 31.00 -30.28
CA ALA A 489 -17.74 31.60 -31.51
C ALA A 489 -18.17 30.72 -32.69
N ARG A 490 -18.12 31.26 -33.91
CA ARG A 490 -18.39 30.53 -35.15
C ARG A 490 -19.79 29.89 -35.14
N GLY A 491 -20.79 30.68 -34.76
CA GLY A 491 -22.19 30.31 -34.81
C GLY A 491 -22.65 29.37 -33.71
N LYS A 492 -21.83 29.07 -32.69
CA LYS A 492 -22.19 28.20 -31.57
C LYS A 492 -21.83 28.82 -30.23
N TYR A 493 -22.84 29.11 -29.41
CA TYR A 493 -22.72 29.66 -28.07
C TYR A 493 -23.29 28.70 -27.04
N MET A 494 -22.49 28.37 -26.02
CA MET A 494 -22.88 27.45 -24.95
C MET A 494 -22.79 28.16 -23.60
N SER A 495 -23.88 28.05 -22.84
CA SER A 495 -24.10 28.80 -21.62
C SER A 495 -24.61 27.90 -20.51
N LYS A 496 -24.05 28.06 -19.32
CA LYS A 496 -24.60 27.56 -18.06
C LYS A 496 -25.34 28.70 -17.38
N ILE A 497 -26.55 28.45 -16.93
CA ILE A 497 -27.39 29.45 -16.30
C ILE A 497 -27.53 29.10 -14.82
N ASP A 498 -27.15 30.06 -13.98
CA ASP A 498 -27.30 29.95 -12.54
C ASP A 498 -28.71 30.41 -12.11
N GLY A 499 -29.23 29.80 -11.04
CA GLY A 499 -30.56 30.12 -10.50
C GLY A 499 -31.69 29.28 -11.09
N LYS A 500 -32.93 29.55 -10.64
CA LYS A 500 -34.12 28.80 -11.06
C LYS A 500 -34.46 29.09 -12.51
N TRP A 501 -34.77 28.06 -13.29
CA TRP A 501 -35.29 28.20 -14.63
C TRP A 501 -36.72 27.67 -14.65
N GLY A 502 -37.66 28.47 -15.15
CA GLY A 502 -39.07 28.11 -15.18
C GLY A 502 -39.82 28.68 -16.37
N LYS A 503 -41.13 28.84 -16.21
CA LYS A 503 -42.01 29.33 -17.28
C LYS A 503 -41.65 30.74 -17.76
N ALA A 504 -41.23 31.62 -16.85
CA ALA A 504 -40.84 32.99 -17.18
C ALA A 504 -39.61 33.03 -18.09
N GLU A 505 -38.56 32.24 -17.78
CA GLU A 505 -37.37 32.16 -18.63
C GLU A 505 -37.66 31.47 -19.97
N ASN A 506 -38.50 30.42 -20.00
CA ASN A 506 -38.94 29.82 -21.26
C ASN A 506 -39.68 30.82 -22.15
N GLN A 507 -40.59 31.61 -21.58
CA GLN A 507 -41.32 32.64 -22.30
C GLN A 507 -40.39 33.73 -22.83
N MET A 508 -39.45 34.19 -22.01
CA MET A 508 -38.45 35.19 -22.42
C MET A 508 -37.62 34.73 -23.62
N VAL A 509 -37.18 33.46 -23.63
CA VAL A 509 -36.42 32.91 -24.76
C VAL A 509 -37.28 32.87 -26.04
N GLU A 510 -38.55 32.51 -25.93
CA GLU A 510 -39.48 32.50 -27.08
C GLU A 510 -39.77 33.92 -27.59
N GLU A 511 -39.97 34.90 -26.71
CA GLU A 511 -40.19 36.31 -27.07
C GLU A 511 -38.99 36.89 -27.82
N ILE A 512 -37.76 36.60 -27.35
CA ILE A 512 -36.54 36.99 -28.07
C ILE A 512 -36.48 36.31 -29.45
N ALA A 513 -36.83 35.02 -29.55
CA ALA A 513 -36.86 34.33 -30.83
C ALA A 513 -37.89 34.95 -31.79
N ASP A 514 -39.07 35.33 -31.31
CA ASP A 514 -40.13 36.00 -32.07
C ASP A 514 -39.73 37.36 -32.62
N GLU A 515 -38.94 38.14 -31.89
CA GLU A 515 -38.37 39.40 -32.40
C GLU A 515 -37.53 39.15 -33.65
N PHE A 516 -36.63 38.17 -33.62
CA PHE A 516 -35.78 37.85 -34.77
C PHE A 516 -36.53 37.17 -35.92
N ARG A 517 -37.63 36.46 -35.64
CA ARG A 517 -38.53 35.90 -36.67
C ARG A 517 -39.19 37.01 -37.49
N LYS A 518 -39.63 38.09 -36.81
CA LYS A 518 -40.23 39.27 -37.44
C LYS A 518 -39.23 40.12 -38.22
N GLU A 519 -38.01 40.25 -37.73
CA GLU A 519 -36.92 40.95 -38.44
C GLU A 519 -36.44 40.21 -39.70
N SER A 520 -36.72 38.91 -39.79
CA SER A 520 -36.35 38.05 -40.93
C SER A 520 -37.49 37.83 -41.94
N SER A 521 -38.71 38.32 -41.64
CA SER A 521 -39.88 38.32 -42.53
C SER A 521 -39.90 39.58 -43.39
#